data_AF-A0A5R9GAI8-F1
#
_entry.id   AF-A0A5R9GAI8-F1
#
_cell.length_a   1.000
_cell.length_b   1.000
_cell.length_c   1.000
_cell.angle_alpha   90.00
_cell.angle_beta   90.00
_cell.angle_gamma   90.00
#
_symmetry.space_group_name_H-M   'P 1'
#
loop_
_entity.id
_entity.type
_entity.pdbx_description
1 polymer ?
#
loop_
_entity_poly.entity_id
_entity_poly.type
_entity_poly.pdbx_seq_one_letter_code
_entity_poly.pdbx_strand_id
1 'polypeptide(L)'
;MNATPRMYYLDRLRAFLTMLVIAHHAAIAYGAGGSWYFEDVDKTEITVSMVLLTMFTAVNQSFFMGLFFFLSGYFTPSSYDRKGPARFLADRFVRLGVPLAAFHFALGPLVEFIAGRTGYDRFGAYYRAEVLSFRSDHFGPLWFVETLLYFAILYAGWRLFAARRSRSAGARVAAAESVAATASLPAPSDRALLAAAVGLGLIAFAVRLVYPTGTDVLGMQLGYFPMYVALFAAGIAAKRSGWLDRLDPALTRRWSIVSLAAIPVLPIALVATGALEGNMTFAGGMNAQAFVYAMWEPFVGFGIILYLLRRFALRDKPPTALQRARNDAAFGAYVIHPLIVVAASLTLVGVPLHPALKFALVAAASIPLCFAAAWLLRRVPGADRIL
;
A
#
# COMPACT_ATOMS: atom_id res chain seq x y z
N MET A 1 29.09 -4.42 -19.17
CA MET A 1 27.93 -4.68 -18.29
C MET A 1 26.68 -4.25 -19.02
N ASN A 2 25.90 -5.20 -19.56
CA ASN A 2 24.66 -4.86 -20.25
C ASN A 2 23.69 -4.24 -19.23
N ALA A 3 23.30 -2.98 -19.46
CA ALA A 3 22.25 -2.35 -18.68
C ALA A 3 21.02 -3.27 -18.71
N THR A 4 20.56 -3.70 -17.53
CA THR A 4 19.33 -4.49 -17.45
C THR A 4 18.20 -3.64 -18.04
N PRO A 5 17.43 -4.14 -19.02
CA PRO A 5 16.37 -3.36 -19.64
C PRO A 5 15.39 -2.84 -18.57
N ARG A 6 14.96 -1.59 -18.70
CA ARG A 6 13.96 -1.00 -17.80
C ARG A 6 12.65 -1.78 -17.96
N MET A 7 12.16 -2.36 -16.86
CA MET A 7 10.86 -3.04 -16.81
C MET A 7 9.73 -2.01 -16.78
N TYR A 8 9.27 -1.57 -17.96
CA TYR A 8 8.22 -0.57 -18.11
C TYR A 8 6.90 -1.02 -17.51
N TYR A 9 6.64 -2.32 -17.49
CA TYR A 9 5.43 -2.87 -16.89
C TYR A 9 5.30 -2.59 -15.39
N LEU A 10 6.41 -2.51 -14.64
CA LEU A 10 6.39 -2.17 -13.21
C LEU A 10 5.99 -0.71 -12.97
N ASP A 11 6.34 0.20 -13.89
CA ASP A 11 5.88 1.59 -13.85
C ASP A 11 4.38 1.69 -14.10
N ARG A 12 3.86 0.92 -15.06
CA ARG A 12 2.43 0.84 -15.34
C ARG A 12 1.65 0.21 -14.19
N LEU A 13 2.21 -0.82 -13.56
CA LEU A 13 1.60 -1.48 -12.40
C LEU A 13 1.49 -0.50 -11.23
N ARG A 14 2.55 0.27 -10.92
CA ARG A 14 2.50 1.31 -9.87
C ARG A 14 1.43 2.37 -10.14
N ALA A 15 1.32 2.84 -11.39
CA ALA A 15 0.27 3.78 -11.77
C ALA A 15 -1.13 3.17 -11.61
N PHE A 16 -1.33 1.91 -11.98
CA PHE A 16 -2.60 1.21 -11.77
C PHE A 16 -2.94 1.07 -10.29
N LEU A 17 -1.98 0.67 -9.45
CA LEU A 17 -2.19 0.57 -8.00
C LEU A 17 -2.51 1.94 -7.37
N THR A 18 -1.89 3.01 -7.88
CA THR A 18 -2.20 4.39 -7.46
C THR A 18 -3.65 4.74 -7.77
N MET A 19 -4.17 4.39 -8.96
CA MET A 19 -5.58 4.58 -9.30
C MET A 19 -6.50 3.81 -8.36
N LEU A 20 -6.11 2.58 -7.98
CA LEU A 20 -6.86 1.80 -7.00
C LEU A 20 -6.85 2.42 -5.61
N VAL A 21 -5.76 3.04 -5.16
CA VAL A 21 -5.73 3.79 -3.88
C VAL A 21 -6.75 4.93 -3.90
N ILE A 22 -6.81 5.69 -4.99
CA ILE A 22 -7.77 6.79 -5.16
C ILE A 22 -9.20 6.25 -5.10
N ALA A 23 -9.49 5.17 -5.84
CA ALA A 23 -10.80 4.53 -5.83
C ALA A 23 -11.15 3.93 -4.46
N HIS A 24 -10.18 3.33 -3.77
CA HIS A 24 -10.36 2.76 -2.43
C HIS A 24 -10.83 3.83 -1.44
N HIS A 25 -10.15 4.98 -1.40
CA HIS A 25 -10.54 6.06 -0.50
C HIS A 25 -11.83 6.76 -0.90
N ALA A 26 -12.11 6.88 -2.19
CA ALA A 26 -13.43 7.31 -2.66
C ALA A 26 -14.53 6.34 -2.21
N ALA A 27 -14.28 5.03 -2.15
CA ALA A 27 -15.25 4.06 -1.66
C ALA A 27 -15.51 4.21 -0.15
N ILE A 28 -14.48 4.46 0.66
CA ILE A 28 -14.65 4.72 2.11
C ILE A 28 -15.51 5.96 2.34
N ALA A 29 -15.30 7.02 1.56
CA ALA A 29 -16.11 8.24 1.64
C ALA A 29 -17.63 8.01 1.44
N TYR A 30 -18.02 6.89 0.83
CA TYR A 30 -19.43 6.54 0.55
C TYR A 30 -19.86 5.21 1.17
N GLY A 31 -19.19 4.77 2.24
CA GLY A 31 -19.68 3.69 3.11
C GLY A 31 -18.94 2.37 3.02
N ALA A 32 -17.80 2.30 2.34
CA ALA A 32 -16.90 1.17 2.54
C ALA A 32 -16.28 1.19 3.95
N GLY A 33 -15.94 0.01 4.47
CA GLY A 33 -15.09 -0.11 5.64
C GLY A 33 -13.67 0.44 5.40
N GLY A 34 -13.18 1.23 6.36
CA GLY A 34 -11.85 1.84 6.36
C GLY A 34 -11.82 3.13 7.19
N SER A 35 -10.65 3.76 7.27
CA SER A 35 -10.47 5.09 7.88
C SER A 35 -10.25 6.14 6.79
N TRP A 36 -10.99 7.25 6.85
CA TRP A 36 -10.88 8.34 5.89
C TRP A 36 -11.29 9.69 6.48
N TYR A 37 -10.79 10.76 5.87
CA TYR A 37 -11.00 12.15 6.32
C TYR A 37 -12.47 12.57 6.32
N PHE A 38 -13.23 12.14 5.32
CA PHE A 38 -14.60 12.60 5.11
C PHE A 38 -15.48 11.46 4.60
N GLU A 39 -16.66 11.31 5.19
CA GLU A 39 -17.65 10.32 4.78
C GLU A 39 -19.01 11.01 4.64
N ASP A 40 -19.67 10.78 3.51
CA ASP A 40 -20.99 11.31 3.14
C ASP A 40 -21.98 10.14 2.99
N VAL A 41 -22.21 9.46 4.11
CA VAL A 41 -23.17 8.37 4.20
C VAL A 41 -23.61 8.19 5.65
N ASP A 42 -24.89 7.87 5.85
CA ASP A 42 -25.39 7.42 7.13
C ASP A 42 -25.03 5.93 7.32
N LYS A 43 -24.29 5.59 8.38
CA LYS A 43 -23.86 4.23 8.71
C LYS A 43 -24.76 3.53 9.74
N THR A 44 -25.90 4.12 10.11
CA THR A 44 -26.85 3.50 11.05
C THR A 44 -27.47 2.21 10.51
N GLU A 45 -27.64 2.11 9.19
CA GLU A 45 -28.13 0.90 8.52
C GLU A 45 -27.10 0.34 7.54
N ILE A 46 -26.95 -1.00 7.53
CA ILE A 46 -26.08 -1.69 6.58
C ILE A 46 -26.83 -1.85 5.26
N THR A 47 -26.39 -1.12 4.23
CA THR A 47 -26.97 -1.22 2.88
C THR A 47 -26.17 -2.17 2.00
N VAL A 48 -26.80 -2.70 0.94
CA VAL A 48 -26.11 -3.56 -0.06
C VAL A 48 -24.90 -2.85 -0.68
N SER A 49 -24.99 -1.53 -0.90
CA SER A 49 -23.87 -0.77 -1.46
C SER A 49 -22.69 -0.69 -0.51
N MET A 50 -22.91 -0.50 0.80
CA MET A 50 -21.85 -0.55 1.79
C MET A 50 -21.17 -1.91 1.84
N VAL A 51 -21.93 -3.00 1.75
CA VAL A 51 -21.36 -4.37 1.73
C VAL A 51 -20.47 -4.55 0.49
N LEU A 52 -20.96 -4.16 -0.69
CA LEU A 52 -20.19 -4.27 -1.93
C LEU A 52 -18.94 -3.39 -1.94
N LEU A 53 -19.05 -2.14 -1.48
CA LEU A 53 -17.93 -1.22 -1.37
C LEU A 53 -16.91 -1.68 -0.31
N THR A 54 -17.37 -2.26 0.79
CA THR A 54 -16.51 -2.87 1.82
C THR A 54 -15.80 -4.11 1.28
N MET A 55 -16.47 -4.94 0.48
CA MET A 55 -15.81 -6.05 -0.19
C MET A 55 -14.77 -5.57 -1.20
N PHE A 56 -15.05 -4.49 -1.92
CA PHE A 56 -14.06 -3.84 -2.78
C PHE A 56 -12.85 -3.34 -2.00
N THR A 57 -13.04 -2.65 -0.86
CA THR A 57 -11.91 -2.18 -0.04
C THR A 57 -11.16 -3.34 0.62
N ALA A 58 -11.85 -4.37 1.13
CA ALA A 58 -11.23 -5.55 1.72
C ALA A 58 -10.36 -6.32 0.71
N VAL A 59 -10.87 -6.54 -0.50
CA VAL A 59 -10.09 -7.19 -1.58
C VAL A 59 -8.91 -6.31 -1.98
N ASN A 60 -9.10 -5.00 -2.12
CA ASN A 60 -7.97 -4.09 -2.37
C ASN A 60 -6.92 -4.23 -1.27
N GLN A 61 -7.34 -4.13 0.00
CA GLN A 61 -6.48 -4.20 1.19
C GLN A 61 -5.62 -5.45 1.24
N SER A 62 -6.14 -6.58 0.75
CA SER A 62 -5.43 -7.85 0.75
C SER A 62 -4.21 -7.90 -0.18
N PHE A 63 -4.07 -6.98 -1.14
CA PHE A 63 -2.95 -7.05 -2.11
C PHE A 63 -2.24 -5.73 -2.40
N PHE A 64 -2.93 -4.60 -2.54
CA PHE A 64 -2.35 -3.43 -3.22
C PHE A 64 -1.20 -2.76 -2.44
N MET A 65 -1.35 -2.54 -1.12
CA MET A 65 -0.28 -2.03 -0.27
C MET A 65 0.85 -3.03 -0.15
N GLY A 66 0.53 -4.31 0.04
CA GLY A 66 1.50 -5.40 0.03
C GLY A 66 2.33 -5.43 -1.27
N LEU A 67 1.68 -5.23 -2.41
CA LEU A 67 2.33 -5.16 -3.72
C LEU A 67 3.19 -3.89 -3.86
N PHE A 68 2.76 -2.75 -3.35
CA PHE A 68 3.62 -1.55 -3.27
C PHE A 68 4.88 -1.80 -2.43
N PHE A 69 4.76 -2.50 -1.30
CA PHE A 69 5.90 -2.92 -0.49
C PHE A 69 6.80 -3.91 -1.23
N PHE A 70 6.23 -4.91 -1.92
CA PHE A 70 6.98 -5.83 -2.78
C PHE A 70 7.78 -5.07 -3.86
N LEU A 71 7.15 -4.15 -4.57
CA LEU A 71 7.81 -3.35 -5.61
C LEU A 71 8.93 -2.47 -5.01
N SER A 72 8.69 -1.89 -3.84
CA SER A 72 9.69 -1.08 -3.12
C SER A 72 10.88 -1.93 -2.65
N GLY A 73 10.62 -3.12 -2.14
CA GLY A 73 11.63 -4.12 -1.79
C GLY A 73 12.43 -4.58 -3.01
N TYR A 74 11.76 -4.78 -4.15
CA TYR A 74 12.40 -5.20 -5.40
C TYR A 74 13.45 -4.20 -5.91
N PHE A 75 13.18 -2.89 -5.83
CA PHE A 75 14.14 -1.89 -6.29
C PHE A 75 15.20 -1.49 -5.24
N THR A 76 15.01 -1.87 -3.98
CA THR A 76 15.89 -1.46 -2.86
C THR A 76 17.32 -2.01 -3.00
N PRO A 77 17.55 -3.31 -3.24
CA PRO A 77 18.89 -3.88 -3.40
C PRO A 77 19.73 -3.18 -4.46
N SER A 78 19.19 -2.98 -5.66
CA SER A 78 19.92 -2.33 -6.76
C SER A 78 20.20 -0.86 -6.51
N SER A 79 19.30 -0.16 -5.81
CA SER A 79 19.55 1.24 -5.44
C SER A 79 20.64 1.34 -4.38
N TYR A 80 20.63 0.45 -3.38
CA TYR A 80 21.64 0.40 -2.33
C TYR A 80 23.02 0.03 -2.89
N ASP A 81 23.11 -1.06 -3.64
CA ASP A 81 24.40 -1.57 -4.15
C ASP A 81 25.09 -0.58 -5.09
N ARG A 82 24.32 0.17 -5.88
CA ARG A 82 24.86 1.17 -6.81
C ARG A 82 25.35 2.43 -6.10
N LYS A 83 24.72 2.83 -5.00
CA LYS A 83 24.93 4.15 -4.36
C LYS A 83 25.76 4.08 -3.08
N GLY A 84 25.82 2.92 -2.44
CA GLY A 84 26.31 2.78 -1.07
C GLY A 84 25.32 3.32 -0.02
N PRO A 85 25.56 3.07 1.28
CA PRO A 85 24.61 3.31 2.36
C PRO A 85 24.23 4.78 2.53
N ALA A 86 25.21 5.68 2.62
CA ALA A 86 24.97 7.10 2.91
C ALA A 86 24.14 7.78 1.80
N ARG A 87 24.57 7.63 0.53
CA ARG A 87 23.86 8.20 -0.61
C ARG A 87 22.51 7.51 -0.85
N PHE A 88 22.39 6.20 -0.59
CA PHE A 88 21.09 5.52 -0.63
C PHE A 88 20.09 6.14 0.34
N LEU A 89 20.48 6.36 1.60
CA LEU A 89 19.61 6.95 2.60
C LEU A 89 19.31 8.42 2.28
N ALA A 90 20.31 9.23 1.93
CA ALA A 90 20.11 10.64 1.57
C ALA A 90 19.10 10.79 0.43
N ASP A 91 19.24 10.01 -0.65
CA ASP A 91 18.31 10.04 -1.77
C ASP A 91 16.88 9.60 -1.37
N ARG A 92 16.75 8.68 -0.41
CA ARG A 92 15.44 8.25 0.12
C ARG A 92 14.81 9.34 0.99
N PHE A 93 15.56 9.96 1.90
CA PHE A 93 15.06 11.06 2.73
C PHE A 93 14.65 12.28 1.90
N VAL A 94 15.39 12.61 0.84
CA VAL A 94 14.99 13.70 -0.06
C VAL A 94 13.73 13.31 -0.84
N ARG A 95 13.71 12.13 -1.46
CA ARG A 95 12.60 11.73 -2.35
C ARG A 95 11.31 11.39 -1.61
N LEU A 96 11.40 10.85 -0.39
CA LEU A 96 10.23 10.40 0.38
C LEU A 96 9.96 11.33 1.56
N GLY A 97 11.00 11.74 2.29
CA GLY A 97 10.88 12.59 3.48
C GLY A 97 10.42 14.01 3.17
N VAL A 98 10.86 14.62 2.06
CA VAL A 98 10.38 15.97 1.70
C VAL A 98 8.89 15.97 1.36
N PRO A 99 8.36 15.09 0.48
CA PRO A 99 6.91 14.97 0.27
C PRO A 99 6.14 14.61 1.54
N LEU A 100 6.68 13.72 2.38
CA LEU A 100 6.05 13.34 3.65
C LEU A 100 5.92 14.55 4.60
N ALA A 101 6.98 15.34 4.76
CA ALA A 101 6.96 16.54 5.59
C ALA A 101 6.02 17.62 5.01
N ALA A 102 6.06 17.85 3.70
CA ALA A 102 5.16 18.78 3.04
C ALA A 102 3.68 18.37 3.21
N PHE A 103 3.40 17.06 3.18
CA PHE A 103 2.07 16.57 3.47
C PHE A 103 1.71 16.79 4.93
N HIS A 104 2.52 16.30 5.87
CA HIS A 104 2.25 16.36 7.31
C HIS A 104 2.04 17.81 7.81
N PHE A 105 2.83 18.77 7.35
CA PHE A 105 2.74 20.15 7.83
C PHE A 105 1.81 21.05 7.00
N ALA A 106 1.36 20.64 5.81
CA ALA A 106 0.54 21.48 4.96
C ALA A 106 -0.70 20.76 4.41
N LEU A 107 -0.52 19.73 3.56
CA LEU A 107 -1.67 19.11 2.89
C LEU A 107 -2.57 18.34 3.86
N GLY A 108 -2.02 17.54 4.78
CA GLY A 108 -2.78 16.78 5.78
C GLY A 108 -3.67 17.68 6.63
N PRO A 109 -3.14 18.70 7.33
CA PRO A 109 -3.93 19.63 8.11
C PRO A 109 -4.96 20.40 7.28
N LEU A 110 -4.62 20.78 6.05
CA LEU A 110 -5.57 21.43 5.14
C LEU A 110 -6.76 20.50 4.84
N VAL A 111 -6.49 19.23 4.52
CA VAL A 111 -7.51 18.24 4.19
C VAL A 111 -8.42 17.95 5.39
N GLU A 112 -7.86 17.78 6.58
CA GLU A 112 -8.64 17.61 7.81
C GLU A 112 -9.52 18.82 8.10
N PHE A 113 -8.98 20.02 7.93
CA PHE A 113 -9.73 21.25 8.16
C PHE A 113 -10.90 21.40 7.19
N ILE A 114 -10.68 21.22 5.87
CA ILE A 114 -11.77 21.33 4.88
C ILE A 114 -12.80 20.20 5.02
N ALA A 115 -12.42 19.04 5.56
CA ALA A 115 -13.35 17.95 5.86
C ALA A 115 -14.34 18.32 6.98
N GLY A 116 -14.10 19.41 7.72
CA GLY A 116 -15.05 19.98 8.67
C GLY A 116 -15.17 19.21 9.99
N ARG A 117 -14.22 18.33 10.30
CA ARG A 117 -14.26 17.46 11.50
C ARG A 117 -13.29 17.85 12.61
N THR A 118 -12.66 19.01 12.51
CA THR A 118 -11.63 19.46 13.46
C THR A 118 -12.20 20.10 14.72
N GLY A 119 -13.44 20.59 14.68
CA GLY A 119 -14.06 21.33 15.79
C GLY A 119 -13.55 22.78 15.92
N TYR A 120 -12.84 23.31 14.93
CA TYR A 120 -12.34 24.69 14.90
C TYR A 120 -12.95 25.47 13.74
N ASP A 121 -13.42 26.69 14.00
CA ASP A 121 -13.96 27.57 12.95
C ASP A 121 -12.88 28.27 12.11
N ARG A 122 -11.65 28.36 12.63
CA ARG A 122 -10.54 29.09 12.00
C ARG A 122 -9.33 28.19 11.81
N PHE A 123 -8.84 28.09 10.58
CA PHE A 123 -7.68 27.27 10.24
C PHE A 123 -6.44 27.62 11.07
N GLY A 124 -6.17 28.90 11.29
CA GLY A 124 -5.01 29.33 12.09
C GLY A 124 -5.08 28.91 13.57
N ALA A 125 -6.28 28.76 14.13
CA ALA A 125 -6.44 28.27 15.51
C ALA A 125 -6.18 26.76 15.58
N TYR A 126 -6.81 25.99 14.70
CA TYR A 126 -6.57 24.56 14.52
C TYR A 126 -5.07 24.26 14.28
N TYR A 127 -4.45 24.97 13.34
CA TYR A 127 -3.05 24.75 12.97
C TYR A 127 -2.09 24.95 14.14
N ARG A 128 -2.31 25.99 14.95
CA ARG A 128 -1.48 26.23 16.14
C ARG A 128 -1.72 25.19 17.24
N ALA A 129 -2.98 24.79 17.43
CA ALA A 129 -3.40 23.94 18.54
C ALA A 129 -3.19 22.44 18.30
N GLU A 130 -3.12 22.00 17.05
CA GLU A 130 -2.97 20.57 16.70
C GLU A 130 -1.62 20.30 16.02
N VAL A 131 -1.27 21.08 14.99
CA VAL A 131 -0.11 20.84 14.14
C VAL A 131 1.18 21.32 14.80
N LEU A 132 1.26 22.60 15.20
CA LEU A 132 2.50 23.17 15.76
C LEU A 132 2.80 22.70 17.18
N SER A 133 1.79 22.24 17.91
CA SER A 133 1.94 21.63 19.23
C SER A 133 2.16 20.12 19.19
N PHE A 134 2.19 19.51 18.00
CA PHE A 134 2.39 18.07 17.80
C PHE A 134 1.41 17.20 18.61
N ARG A 135 0.16 17.65 18.74
CA ARG A 135 -0.88 16.90 19.47
C ARG A 135 -1.53 15.83 18.60
N SER A 136 -1.56 16.08 17.30
CA SER A 136 -2.16 15.22 16.29
C SER A 136 -1.14 14.91 15.20
N ASP A 137 -1.19 13.69 14.66
CA ASP A 137 -0.40 13.32 13.49
C ASP A 137 -1.22 13.45 12.21
N HIS A 138 -0.60 14.01 11.17
CA HIS A 138 -1.27 14.32 9.90
C HIS A 138 -0.65 13.55 8.74
N PHE A 139 -0.15 12.34 9.00
CA PHE A 139 0.47 11.51 7.97
C PHE A 139 -0.56 10.95 7.00
N GLY A 140 -1.77 10.64 7.49
CA GLY A 140 -2.86 10.13 6.69
C GLY A 140 -2.41 8.99 5.77
N PRO A 141 -2.80 8.99 4.49
CA PRO A 141 -2.40 7.94 3.55
C PRO A 141 -0.90 7.81 3.32
N LEU A 142 -0.09 8.82 3.66
CA LEU A 142 1.37 8.81 3.49
C LEU A 142 2.12 7.98 4.55
N TRP A 143 1.42 7.32 5.48
CA TRP A 143 2.00 6.30 6.37
C TRP A 143 2.83 5.25 5.61
N PHE A 144 2.48 4.96 4.35
CA PHE A 144 3.25 4.06 3.50
C PHE A 144 4.64 4.63 3.18
N VAL A 145 4.71 5.93 2.88
CA VAL A 145 5.97 6.64 2.58
C VAL A 145 6.87 6.68 3.83
N GLU A 146 6.26 6.92 4.99
CA GLU A 146 6.94 6.83 6.28
C GLU A 146 7.50 5.43 6.53
N THR A 147 6.68 4.39 6.35
CA THR A 147 7.11 2.98 6.48
C THR A 147 8.28 2.67 5.53
N LEU A 148 8.27 3.19 4.31
CA LEU A 148 9.39 3.01 3.38
C LEU A 148 10.70 3.64 3.86
N LEU A 149 10.65 4.75 4.61
CA LEU A 149 11.83 5.33 5.24
C LEU A 149 12.37 4.40 6.33
N TYR A 150 11.50 3.87 7.20
CA TYR A 150 11.90 2.87 8.19
C TYR A 150 12.52 1.64 7.55
N PHE A 151 11.89 1.08 6.51
CA PHE A 151 12.43 -0.07 5.79
C PHE A 151 13.76 0.24 5.11
N ALA A 152 13.97 1.45 4.59
CA ALA A 152 15.25 1.87 4.02
C ALA A 152 16.35 1.93 5.08
N ILE A 153 16.06 2.49 6.26
CA ILE A 153 16.98 2.56 7.40
C ILE A 153 17.34 1.16 7.88
N LEU A 154 16.33 0.32 8.12
CA LEU A 154 16.52 -1.07 8.57
C LEU A 154 17.33 -1.89 7.56
N TYR A 155 17.03 -1.76 6.26
CA TYR A 155 17.78 -2.44 5.21
C TYR A 155 19.25 -1.98 5.17
N ALA A 156 19.50 -0.68 5.25
CA ALA A 156 20.86 -0.15 5.27
C ALA A 156 21.63 -0.60 6.52
N GLY A 157 21.00 -0.56 7.69
CA GLY A 157 21.55 -1.06 8.94
C GLY A 157 21.91 -2.54 8.87
N TRP A 158 21.00 -3.38 8.36
CA TRP A 158 21.23 -4.81 8.15
C TRP A 158 22.42 -5.06 7.21
N ARG A 159 22.50 -4.36 6.08
CA ARG A 159 23.62 -4.50 5.12
C ARG A 159 24.96 -4.06 5.70
N LEU A 160 24.97 -3.00 6.50
CA LEU A 160 26.17 -2.52 7.21
C LEU A 160 26.62 -3.52 8.28
N PHE A 161 25.67 -4.08 9.04
CA PHE A 161 25.96 -5.08 10.06
C PHE A 161 26.53 -6.37 9.44
N ALA A 162 25.88 -6.88 8.39
CA ALA A 162 26.35 -8.05 7.64
C ALA A 162 27.77 -7.82 7.07
N ALA A 163 28.03 -6.65 6.48
CA ALA A 163 29.36 -6.31 5.97
C ALA A 163 30.44 -6.16 7.06
N ARG A 164 30.07 -5.78 8.29
CA ARG A 164 30.99 -5.77 9.44
C ARG A 164 31.31 -7.18 9.90
N ARG A 165 30.29 -8.02 10.08
CA ARG A 165 30.45 -9.42 10.48
C ARG A 165 31.33 -10.20 9.50
N SER A 166 31.08 -10.04 8.20
CA SER A 166 31.86 -10.64 7.13
C SER A 166 33.35 -10.28 7.22
N ARG A 167 33.67 -9.01 7.52
CA ARG A 167 35.05 -8.54 7.72
C ARG A 167 35.69 -9.07 8.99
N SER A 168 34.94 -9.18 10.08
CA SER A 168 35.44 -9.71 11.36
C SER A 168 35.63 -11.22 11.36
N ALA A 169 34.86 -11.97 10.55
CA ALA A 169 34.85 -13.43 10.54
C ALA A 169 35.92 -14.09 9.63
N GLY A 170 36.81 -13.28 9.02
CA GLY A 170 37.89 -13.76 8.14
C GLY A 170 37.40 -14.22 6.76
N ALA A 171 38.35 -14.36 5.81
CA ALA A 171 38.07 -14.56 4.38
C ALA A 171 37.18 -15.78 4.04
N ARG A 172 37.20 -16.85 4.85
CA ARG A 172 36.39 -18.06 4.61
C ARG A 172 34.91 -17.87 4.96
N VAL A 173 34.60 -17.18 6.06
CA VAL A 173 33.21 -16.86 6.44
C VAL A 173 32.66 -15.76 5.53
N ALA A 174 33.51 -14.80 5.14
CA ALA A 174 33.15 -13.79 4.16
C ALA A 174 32.81 -14.40 2.79
N ALA A 175 33.57 -15.40 2.34
CA ALA A 175 33.28 -16.15 1.14
C ALA A 175 31.96 -16.95 1.27
N ALA A 176 31.69 -17.60 2.40
CA ALA A 176 30.44 -18.31 2.63
C ALA A 176 29.21 -17.38 2.69
N GLU A 177 29.32 -16.23 3.36
CA GLU A 177 28.26 -15.21 3.40
C GLU A 177 28.04 -14.53 2.04
N SER A 178 29.12 -14.29 1.28
CA SER A 178 29.05 -13.82 -0.11
C SER A 178 28.33 -14.84 -0.99
N VAL A 179 28.70 -16.12 -0.89
CA VAL A 179 28.07 -17.22 -1.63
C VAL A 179 26.59 -17.34 -1.26
N ALA A 180 26.24 -17.25 0.03
CA ALA A 180 24.85 -17.27 0.50
C ALA A 180 24.06 -16.02 0.08
N ALA A 181 24.69 -14.84 0.04
CA ALA A 181 24.08 -13.61 -0.48
C ALA A 181 23.89 -13.64 -2.00
N THR A 182 24.65 -14.47 -2.71
CA THR A 182 24.49 -14.75 -4.14
C THR A 182 23.71 -16.04 -4.44
N ALA A 183 23.40 -16.85 -3.44
CA ALA A 183 22.65 -18.09 -3.62
C ALA A 183 21.23 -17.72 -4.05
N SER A 184 20.89 -18.08 -5.29
CA SER A 184 19.57 -17.79 -5.83
C SER A 184 18.53 -18.57 -5.04
N LEU A 185 17.66 -17.86 -4.31
CA LEU A 185 16.51 -18.51 -3.67
C LEU A 185 15.61 -19.08 -4.76
N PRO A 186 15.12 -20.33 -4.61
CA PRO A 186 14.17 -20.88 -5.57
C PRO A 186 12.93 -19.99 -5.64
N ALA A 187 12.35 -19.88 -6.84
CA ALA A 187 11.07 -19.19 -7.00
C ALA A 187 10.01 -19.84 -6.09
N PRO A 188 9.01 -19.08 -5.61
CA PRO A 188 7.98 -19.62 -4.73
C PRO A 188 7.25 -20.80 -5.39
N SER A 189 7.16 -21.93 -4.70
CA SER A 189 6.35 -23.08 -5.10
C SER A 189 4.95 -22.98 -4.49
N ASP A 190 4.00 -23.82 -4.93
CA ASP A 190 2.67 -23.92 -4.31
C ASP A 190 2.76 -24.19 -2.79
N ARG A 191 3.68 -25.07 -2.37
CA ARG A 191 3.90 -25.38 -0.95
C ARG A 191 4.45 -24.18 -0.18
N ALA A 192 5.39 -23.44 -0.77
CA ALA A 192 5.96 -22.26 -0.14
C ALA A 192 4.92 -21.14 0.01
N LEU A 193 4.10 -20.91 -1.02
CA LEU A 193 3.02 -19.94 -0.97
C LEU A 193 1.92 -20.33 0.02
N LEU A 194 1.56 -21.62 0.10
CA LEU A 194 0.60 -22.13 1.08
C LEU A 194 1.11 -21.96 2.51
N ALA A 195 2.35 -22.39 2.77
CA ALA A 195 2.98 -22.23 4.08
C ALA A 195 3.10 -20.76 4.49
N ALA A 196 3.49 -19.89 3.53
CA ALA A 196 3.53 -18.44 3.77
C ALA A 196 2.14 -17.86 4.03
N ALA A 197 1.11 -18.28 3.30
CA ALA A 197 -0.24 -17.76 3.49
C ALA A 197 -0.80 -18.13 4.88
N VAL A 198 -0.67 -19.40 5.28
CA VAL A 198 -1.08 -19.86 6.61
C VAL A 198 -0.26 -19.18 7.70
N GLY A 199 1.07 -19.14 7.56
CA GLY A 199 1.95 -18.52 8.54
C GLY A 199 1.67 -17.02 8.72
N LEU A 200 1.49 -16.28 7.63
CA LEU A 200 1.16 -14.86 7.69
C LEU A 200 -0.23 -14.61 8.25
N GLY A 201 -1.22 -15.46 7.94
CA GLY A 201 -2.55 -15.36 8.53
C GLY A 201 -2.54 -15.56 10.04
N LEU A 202 -1.77 -16.55 10.53
CA LEU A 202 -1.59 -16.76 11.98
C LEU A 202 -0.87 -15.59 12.66
N ILE A 203 0.19 -15.07 12.04
CA ILE A 203 0.93 -13.91 12.58
C ILE A 203 0.02 -12.67 12.56
N ALA A 204 -0.73 -12.43 11.49
CA ALA A 204 -1.70 -11.33 11.40
C ALA A 204 -2.78 -11.44 12.48
N PHE A 205 -3.32 -12.64 12.70
CA PHE A 205 -4.29 -12.88 13.77
C PHE A 205 -3.68 -12.55 15.15
N ALA A 206 -2.49 -13.05 15.45
CA ALA A 206 -1.80 -12.78 16.71
C ALA A 206 -1.52 -11.28 16.92
N VAL A 207 -1.06 -10.58 15.88
CA VAL A 207 -0.84 -9.13 15.94
C VAL A 207 -2.14 -8.38 16.18
N ARG A 208 -3.26 -8.81 15.58
CA ARG A 208 -4.59 -8.20 15.75
C ARG A 208 -5.26 -8.46 17.09
N LEU A 209 -4.72 -9.36 17.91
CA LEU A 209 -5.10 -9.45 19.32
C LEU A 209 -4.64 -8.23 20.10
N VAL A 210 -3.53 -7.59 19.69
CA VAL A 210 -2.96 -6.41 20.34
C VAL A 210 -3.29 -5.13 19.57
N TYR A 211 -3.24 -5.18 18.23
CA TYR A 211 -3.53 -4.07 17.34
C TYR A 211 -4.65 -4.44 16.36
N PRO A 212 -5.92 -4.42 16.80
CA PRO A 212 -7.07 -4.63 15.92
C PRO A 212 -7.01 -3.71 14.69
N THR A 213 -7.55 -4.17 13.55
CA THR A 213 -7.60 -3.35 12.34
C THR A 213 -8.42 -2.09 12.58
N GLY A 214 -7.92 -0.94 12.12
CA GLY A 214 -8.46 0.38 12.48
C GLY A 214 -7.77 1.02 13.68
N THR A 215 -6.89 0.31 14.40
CA THR A 215 -6.01 0.92 15.41
C THR A 215 -4.80 1.53 14.71
N ASP A 216 -4.65 2.85 14.84
CA ASP A 216 -3.53 3.59 14.28
C ASP A 216 -2.45 3.82 15.35
N VAL A 217 -1.20 3.49 15.00
CA VAL A 217 -0.01 3.81 15.81
C VAL A 217 0.94 4.59 14.91
N LEU A 218 1.14 5.88 15.19
CA LEU A 218 1.88 6.80 14.30
C LEU A 218 1.31 6.79 12.86
N GLY A 219 0.00 6.86 12.72
CA GLY A 219 -0.69 6.77 11.42
C GLY A 219 -0.63 5.40 10.72
N MET A 220 -0.02 4.38 11.34
CA MET A 220 0.15 3.05 10.75
C MET A 220 -0.77 2.00 11.39
N GLN A 221 -1.48 1.25 10.55
CA GLN A 221 -2.29 0.10 10.99
C GLN A 221 -1.44 -1.17 11.08
N LEU A 222 -0.82 -1.36 12.24
CA LEU A 222 0.13 -2.47 12.50
C LEU A 222 -0.48 -3.86 12.29
N GLY A 223 -1.82 -4.00 12.38
CA GLY A 223 -2.55 -5.22 12.07
C GLY A 223 -2.35 -5.78 10.65
N TYR A 224 -1.84 -4.97 9.70
CA TYR A 224 -1.52 -5.41 8.33
C TYR A 224 -0.01 -5.60 8.08
N PHE A 225 0.85 -5.21 9.02
CA PHE A 225 2.29 -5.21 8.84
C PHE A 225 2.94 -6.59 8.64
N PRO A 226 2.39 -7.72 9.16
CA PRO A 226 2.94 -9.03 8.85
C PRO A 226 3.05 -9.29 7.34
N MET A 227 2.00 -8.97 6.58
CA MET A 227 2.01 -9.11 5.13
C MET A 227 2.93 -8.09 4.46
N TYR A 228 2.94 -6.84 4.94
CA TYR A 228 3.76 -5.77 4.35
C TYR A 228 5.26 -6.02 4.48
N VAL A 229 5.72 -6.44 5.66
CA VAL A 229 7.11 -6.82 5.92
C VAL A 229 7.50 -8.03 5.07
N ALA A 230 6.65 -9.05 5.04
CA ALA A 230 6.91 -10.27 4.27
C ALA A 230 7.00 -9.99 2.77
N LEU A 231 6.11 -9.17 2.21
CA LEU A 231 6.13 -8.82 0.79
C LEU A 231 7.29 -7.89 0.44
N PHE A 232 7.70 -6.96 1.32
CA PHE A 232 8.92 -6.18 1.13
C PHE A 232 10.17 -7.09 1.07
N ALA A 233 10.28 -8.05 1.99
CA ALA A 233 11.35 -9.05 1.99
C ALA A 233 11.30 -9.95 0.74
N ALA A 234 10.11 -10.39 0.33
CA ALA A 234 9.90 -11.14 -0.91
C ALA A 234 10.32 -10.34 -2.16
N GLY A 235 10.10 -9.02 -2.16
CA GLY A 235 10.59 -8.11 -3.20
C GLY A 235 12.11 -8.11 -3.29
N ILE A 236 12.80 -8.01 -2.15
CA ILE A 236 14.27 -8.11 -2.07
C ILE A 236 14.74 -9.46 -2.64
N ALA A 237 14.13 -10.57 -2.19
CA ALA A 237 14.44 -11.93 -2.65
C ALA A 237 14.22 -12.07 -4.17
N ALA A 238 13.10 -11.55 -4.68
CA ALA A 238 12.75 -11.55 -6.08
C ALA A 238 13.78 -10.81 -6.95
N LYS A 239 14.34 -9.69 -6.45
CA LYS A 239 15.39 -8.98 -7.18
C LYS A 239 16.72 -9.71 -7.17
N ARG A 240 17.11 -10.27 -6.02
CA ARG A 240 18.37 -11.00 -5.85
C ARG A 240 18.39 -12.32 -6.63
N SER A 241 17.24 -12.97 -6.74
CA SER A 241 17.11 -14.32 -7.29
C SER A 241 16.41 -14.36 -8.66
N GLY A 242 16.08 -13.22 -9.26
CA GLY A 242 15.44 -13.14 -10.58
C GLY A 242 14.09 -13.87 -10.64
N TRP A 243 13.23 -13.72 -9.62
CA TRP A 243 11.92 -14.40 -9.59
C TRP A 243 10.97 -13.86 -10.67
N LEU A 244 11.02 -12.54 -10.95
CA LEU A 244 10.13 -11.93 -11.93
C LEU A 244 10.44 -12.35 -13.37
N ASP A 245 11.67 -12.77 -13.66
CA ASP A 245 12.06 -13.30 -14.97
C ASP A 245 11.49 -14.71 -15.21
N ARG A 246 11.03 -15.38 -14.14
CA ARG A 246 10.65 -16.80 -14.10
C ARG A 246 9.27 -17.03 -13.47
N LEU A 247 8.32 -16.12 -13.71
CA LEU A 247 6.95 -16.30 -13.20
C LEU A 247 6.25 -17.46 -13.92
N ASP A 248 6.10 -18.58 -13.22
CA ASP A 248 5.41 -19.77 -13.73
C ASP A 248 3.92 -19.46 -14.04
N PRO A 249 3.48 -19.60 -15.31
CA PRO A 249 2.08 -19.44 -15.69
C PRO A 249 1.13 -20.39 -14.97
N ALA A 250 1.54 -21.64 -14.73
CA ALA A 250 0.70 -22.65 -14.09
C ALA A 250 0.46 -22.32 -12.62
N LEU A 251 1.54 -22.00 -11.89
CA LEU A 251 1.47 -21.48 -10.52
C LEU A 251 0.58 -20.25 -10.43
N THR A 252 0.80 -19.26 -11.31
CA THR A 252 0.01 -18.02 -11.34
C THR A 252 -1.48 -18.32 -11.53
N ARG A 253 -1.83 -19.23 -12.47
CA ARG A 253 -3.22 -19.62 -12.72
C ARG A 253 -3.84 -20.32 -11.50
N ARG A 254 -3.13 -21.28 -10.89
CA ARG A 254 -3.60 -21.99 -9.69
C ARG A 254 -3.91 -21.00 -8.57
N TRP A 255 -2.97 -20.11 -8.24
CA TRP A 255 -3.17 -19.12 -7.19
C TRP A 255 -4.22 -18.06 -7.53
N SER A 256 -4.39 -17.70 -8.80
CA SER A 256 -5.50 -16.83 -9.23
C SER A 256 -6.87 -17.48 -8.94
N ILE A 257 -6.99 -18.79 -9.17
CA ILE A 257 -8.21 -19.56 -8.85
C ILE A 257 -8.41 -19.62 -7.33
N VAL A 258 -7.35 -19.88 -6.56
CA VAL A 258 -7.40 -19.87 -5.09
C VAL A 258 -7.90 -18.52 -4.57
N SER A 259 -7.36 -17.41 -5.07
CA SER A 259 -7.81 -16.07 -4.66
C SER A 259 -9.26 -15.82 -5.04
N LEU A 260 -9.67 -16.17 -6.26
CA LEU A 260 -11.06 -16.01 -6.69
C LEU A 260 -12.03 -16.84 -5.81
N ALA A 261 -11.66 -18.07 -5.47
CA ALA A 261 -12.44 -18.93 -4.59
C ALA A 261 -12.45 -18.44 -3.13
N ALA A 262 -11.37 -17.78 -2.67
CA ALA A 262 -11.26 -17.25 -1.32
C ALA A 262 -12.09 -15.98 -1.12
N ILE A 263 -12.28 -15.12 -2.13
CA ILE A 263 -13.05 -13.87 -2.03
C ILE A 263 -14.42 -14.05 -1.33
N PRO A 264 -15.31 -14.97 -1.76
CA PRO A 264 -16.62 -15.13 -1.12
C PRO A 264 -16.56 -15.75 0.28
N VAL A 265 -15.43 -16.34 0.70
CA VAL A 265 -15.30 -16.97 2.03
C VAL A 265 -15.49 -15.94 3.14
N LEU A 266 -14.98 -14.73 3.00
CA LEU A 266 -15.12 -13.68 4.01
C LEU A 266 -16.59 -13.32 4.28
N PRO A 267 -17.39 -12.85 3.31
CA PRO A 267 -18.78 -12.51 3.58
C PRO A 267 -19.60 -13.72 4.04
N ILE A 268 -19.34 -14.92 3.51
CA ILE A 268 -20.00 -16.16 3.98
C ILE A 268 -19.70 -16.42 5.46
N ALA A 269 -18.43 -16.32 5.86
CA ALA A 269 -18.03 -16.54 7.24
C ALA A 269 -18.55 -15.47 8.20
N LEU A 270 -18.59 -14.21 7.78
CA LEU A 270 -19.18 -13.12 8.57
C LEU A 270 -20.67 -13.38 8.81
N VAL A 271 -21.43 -13.71 7.76
CA VAL A 271 -22.85 -14.07 7.88
C VAL A 271 -23.04 -15.28 8.79
N ALA A 272 -22.26 -16.34 8.59
CA ALA A 272 -22.32 -17.56 9.40
C ALA A 272 -21.94 -17.37 10.88
N THR A 273 -21.31 -16.25 11.23
CA THR A 273 -20.91 -15.90 12.61
C THR A 273 -21.71 -14.73 13.19
N GLY A 274 -22.88 -14.43 12.60
CA GLY A 274 -23.85 -13.50 13.17
C GLY A 274 -23.75 -12.06 12.66
N ALA A 275 -23.09 -11.79 11.53
CA ALA A 275 -23.04 -10.43 10.98
C ALA A 275 -24.43 -9.83 10.70
N LEU A 276 -25.40 -10.66 10.27
CA LEU A 276 -26.79 -10.23 10.06
C LEU A 276 -27.55 -9.98 11.37
N GLU A 277 -27.01 -10.45 12.49
CA GLU A 277 -27.53 -10.26 13.84
C GLU A 277 -26.84 -9.08 14.55
N GLY A 278 -25.98 -8.33 13.83
CA GLY A 278 -25.25 -7.17 14.34
C GLY A 278 -23.85 -7.50 14.91
N ASN A 279 -23.41 -8.76 14.88
CA ASN A 279 -22.06 -9.12 15.35
C ASN A 279 -21.00 -8.83 14.28
N MET A 280 -20.31 -7.70 14.41
CA MET A 280 -19.21 -7.28 13.52
C MET A 280 -17.90 -7.14 14.30
N THR A 281 -17.27 -8.28 14.64
CA THR A 281 -16.05 -8.36 15.47
C THR A 281 -14.81 -8.81 14.69
N PHE A 282 -14.82 -8.66 13.36
CA PHE A 282 -13.73 -9.07 12.46
C PHE A 282 -12.42 -8.28 12.64
N ALA A 283 -12.47 -7.11 13.29
CA ALA A 283 -11.31 -6.22 13.40
C ALA A 283 -10.18 -6.79 14.29
N GLY A 284 -10.52 -7.61 15.28
CA GLY A 284 -9.56 -8.18 16.21
C GLY A 284 -10.23 -8.98 17.33
N GLY A 285 -9.43 -9.45 18.28
CA GLY A 285 -9.91 -10.28 19.40
C GLY A 285 -9.92 -11.78 19.09
N MET A 286 -10.12 -12.58 20.15
CA MET A 286 -10.10 -14.05 20.09
C MET A 286 -11.47 -14.57 19.62
N ASN A 287 -11.80 -14.38 18.34
CA ASN A 287 -13.05 -14.82 17.74
C ASN A 287 -12.86 -15.34 16.30
N ALA A 288 -13.88 -16.03 15.79
CA ALA A 288 -13.85 -16.65 14.47
C ALA A 288 -13.77 -15.62 13.33
N GLN A 289 -14.43 -14.45 13.44
CA GLN A 289 -14.41 -13.43 12.39
C GLN A 289 -13.01 -12.86 12.18
N ALA A 290 -12.33 -12.48 13.27
CA ALA A 290 -10.97 -11.97 13.23
C ALA A 290 -9.97 -13.01 12.71
N PHE A 291 -10.13 -14.27 13.12
CA PHE A 291 -9.30 -15.37 12.60
C PHE A 291 -9.49 -15.60 11.11
N VAL A 292 -10.75 -15.69 10.66
CA VAL A 292 -11.07 -15.87 9.24
C VAL A 292 -10.56 -14.70 8.42
N TYR A 293 -10.77 -13.46 8.87
CA TYR A 293 -10.28 -12.28 8.14
C TYR A 293 -8.77 -12.26 8.00
N ALA A 294 -8.03 -12.54 9.08
CA ALA A 294 -6.56 -12.62 9.06
C ALA A 294 -6.04 -13.72 8.13
N MET A 295 -6.70 -14.89 8.11
CA MET A 295 -6.36 -15.98 7.19
C MET A 295 -6.72 -15.64 5.74
N TRP A 296 -7.87 -15.01 5.53
CA TRP A 296 -8.43 -14.73 4.20
C TRP A 296 -7.51 -13.84 3.35
N GLU A 297 -6.90 -12.82 3.95
CA GLU A 297 -6.11 -11.83 3.22
C GLU A 297 -4.96 -12.42 2.39
N PRO A 298 -4.04 -13.25 2.93
CA PRO A 298 -2.95 -13.79 2.12
C PRO A 298 -3.44 -14.70 0.99
N PHE A 299 -4.52 -15.47 1.19
CA PHE A 299 -5.08 -16.31 0.13
C PHE A 299 -5.68 -15.50 -1.02
N VAL A 300 -6.32 -14.38 -0.74
CA VAL A 300 -6.79 -13.45 -1.77
C VAL A 300 -5.63 -12.64 -2.37
N GLY A 301 -4.73 -12.16 -1.52
CA GLY A 301 -3.62 -11.30 -1.90
C GLY A 301 -2.63 -11.95 -2.86
N PHE A 302 -2.16 -13.15 -2.56
CA PHE A 302 -1.08 -13.79 -3.30
C PHE A 302 -1.43 -14.07 -4.76
N GLY A 303 -2.61 -14.61 -5.05
CA GLY A 303 -3.02 -14.88 -6.43
C GLY A 303 -3.25 -13.60 -7.22
N ILE A 304 -3.85 -12.56 -6.63
CA ILE A 304 -4.00 -11.25 -7.29
C ILE A 304 -2.62 -10.64 -7.58
N ILE A 305 -1.67 -10.69 -6.64
CA ILE A 305 -0.29 -10.20 -6.83
C ILE A 305 0.38 -10.91 -8.00
N LEU A 306 0.37 -12.25 -8.00
CA LEU A 306 0.97 -13.06 -9.06
C LEU A 306 0.31 -12.78 -10.41
N TYR A 307 -1.02 -12.72 -10.43
CA TYR A 307 -1.79 -12.38 -11.63
C TYR A 307 -1.39 -11.03 -12.19
N LEU A 308 -1.37 -9.97 -11.36
CA LEU A 308 -1.03 -8.61 -11.79
C LEU A 308 0.40 -8.51 -12.28
N LEU A 309 1.37 -9.06 -11.54
CA LEU A 309 2.77 -9.08 -11.94
C LEU A 309 2.93 -9.74 -13.32
N ARG A 310 2.37 -10.94 -13.50
CA ARG A 310 2.45 -11.67 -14.77
C ARG A 310 1.70 -10.95 -15.89
N ARG A 311 0.50 -10.45 -15.62
CA ARG A 311 -0.37 -9.82 -16.63
C ARG A 311 0.23 -8.54 -17.19
N PHE A 312 0.88 -7.76 -16.33
CA PHE A 312 1.61 -6.56 -16.75
C PHE A 312 2.93 -6.93 -17.42
N ALA A 313 3.67 -7.94 -16.95
CA ALA A 313 4.90 -8.41 -17.58
C ALA A 313 4.68 -8.86 -19.03
N LEU A 314 3.55 -9.51 -19.35
CA LEU A 314 3.17 -9.85 -20.73
C LEU A 314 2.97 -8.64 -21.66
N ARG A 315 2.91 -7.42 -21.11
CA ARG A 315 2.76 -6.16 -21.85
C ARG A 315 3.96 -5.25 -21.64
N ASP A 316 5.16 -5.79 -21.49
CA ASP A 316 6.39 -4.98 -21.32
C ASP A 316 6.86 -4.36 -22.64
N LYS A 317 6.12 -3.34 -23.08
CA LYS A 317 6.42 -2.54 -24.27
C LYS A 317 6.76 -1.10 -23.84
N PRO A 318 7.65 -0.39 -24.55
CA PRO A 318 7.92 1.03 -24.30
C PRO A 318 6.62 1.86 -24.19
N PRO A 319 6.52 2.80 -23.24
CA PRO A 319 5.31 3.58 -23.06
C PRO A 319 5.17 4.68 -24.11
N THR A 320 3.93 4.95 -24.53
CA THR A 320 3.57 6.17 -25.28
C THR A 320 3.82 7.42 -24.43
N ALA A 321 3.81 8.61 -25.04
CA ALA A 321 4.00 9.87 -24.33
C ALA A 321 2.99 10.04 -23.16
N LEU A 322 1.71 9.77 -23.41
CA LEU A 322 0.66 9.82 -22.39
C LEU A 322 0.87 8.80 -21.28
N GLN A 323 1.23 7.56 -21.63
CA GLN A 323 1.51 6.52 -20.63
C GLN A 323 2.72 6.87 -19.76
N ARG A 324 3.75 7.49 -20.34
CA ARG A 324 4.92 7.95 -19.62
C ARG A 324 4.55 9.07 -18.65
N ALA A 325 3.85 10.10 -19.12
CA ALA A 325 3.36 11.20 -18.28
C ALA A 325 2.53 10.69 -17.09
N ARG A 326 1.60 9.77 -17.34
CA ARG A 326 0.80 9.12 -16.29
C ARG A 326 1.66 8.34 -15.31
N ASN A 327 2.55 7.48 -15.80
CA ASN A 327 3.36 6.63 -14.94
C ASN A 327 4.32 7.45 -14.06
N ASP A 328 4.86 8.53 -14.63
CA ASP A 328 5.73 9.48 -13.94
C ASP A 328 4.93 10.24 -12.87
N ALA A 329 3.71 10.69 -13.16
CA ALA A 329 2.86 11.40 -12.20
C ALA A 329 2.27 10.54 -11.07
N ALA A 330 2.47 9.21 -11.08
CA ALA A 330 1.79 8.31 -10.14
C ALA A 330 2.10 8.60 -8.66
N PHE A 331 3.36 8.90 -8.31
CA PHE A 331 3.71 9.18 -6.92
C PHE A 331 3.14 10.53 -6.45
N GLY A 332 3.31 11.60 -7.25
CA GLY A 332 2.61 12.87 -7.00
C GLY A 332 1.09 12.74 -6.90
N ALA A 333 0.44 11.93 -7.74
CA ALA A 333 -1.00 11.70 -7.68
C ALA A 333 -1.41 11.03 -6.37
N TYR A 334 -0.61 10.08 -5.90
CA TYR A 334 -0.77 9.50 -4.57
C TYR A 334 -0.51 10.49 -3.43
N VAL A 335 0.40 11.46 -3.56
CA VAL A 335 0.60 12.46 -2.49
C VAL A 335 -0.59 13.40 -2.35
N ILE A 336 -1.19 13.83 -3.46
CA ILE A 336 -2.23 14.87 -3.47
C ILE A 336 -3.67 14.32 -3.45
N HIS A 337 -3.86 13.01 -3.62
CA HIS A 337 -5.20 12.44 -3.74
C HIS A 337 -6.15 12.76 -2.57
N PRO A 338 -5.71 12.89 -1.30
CA PRO A 338 -6.66 13.16 -0.23
C PRO A 338 -7.37 14.49 -0.42
N LEU A 339 -6.63 15.51 -0.85
CA LEU A 339 -7.19 16.83 -1.16
C LEU A 339 -8.23 16.77 -2.27
N ILE A 340 -7.91 16.08 -3.37
CA ILE A 340 -8.80 16.03 -4.55
C ILE A 340 -10.03 15.18 -4.25
N VAL A 341 -9.87 14.02 -3.61
CA VAL A 341 -10.98 13.13 -3.26
C VAL A 341 -11.92 13.80 -2.25
N VAL A 342 -11.39 14.41 -1.19
CA VAL A 342 -12.21 15.12 -0.20
C VAL A 342 -12.92 16.31 -0.83
N ALA A 343 -12.21 17.14 -1.60
CA ALA A 343 -12.85 18.27 -2.30
C ALA A 343 -13.96 17.81 -3.26
N ALA A 344 -13.73 16.76 -4.05
CA ALA A 344 -14.74 16.20 -4.93
C ALA A 344 -15.93 15.64 -4.14
N SER A 345 -15.71 14.93 -3.04
CA SER A 345 -16.78 14.43 -2.17
C SER A 345 -17.62 15.55 -1.58
N LEU A 346 -17.00 16.65 -1.16
CA LEU A 346 -17.71 17.82 -0.61
C LEU A 346 -18.66 18.47 -1.63
N THR A 347 -18.35 18.42 -2.93
CA THR A 347 -19.26 18.95 -3.98
C THR A 347 -20.56 18.17 -4.13
N LEU A 348 -20.63 16.95 -3.61
CA LEU A 348 -21.82 16.08 -3.67
C LEU A 348 -22.61 16.04 -2.35
N VAL A 349 -22.19 16.79 -1.34
CA VAL A 349 -22.92 16.92 -0.07
C VAL A 349 -24.29 17.55 -0.32
N GLY A 350 -25.33 16.97 0.27
CA GLY A 350 -26.72 17.40 0.08
C GLY A 350 -27.33 17.04 -1.27
N VAL A 351 -26.56 16.49 -2.22
CA VAL A 351 -27.10 15.99 -3.49
C VAL A 351 -27.77 14.63 -3.25
N PRO A 352 -29.07 14.45 -3.60
CA PRO A 352 -29.84 13.24 -3.30
C PRO A 352 -29.53 12.10 -4.29
N LEU A 353 -28.27 11.70 -4.38
CA LEU A 353 -27.81 10.54 -5.15
C LEU A 353 -27.48 9.37 -4.23
N HIS A 354 -27.73 8.16 -4.73
CA HIS A 354 -27.35 6.93 -4.04
C HIS A 354 -25.82 6.87 -3.81
N PRO A 355 -25.32 6.43 -2.64
CA PRO A 355 -23.88 6.45 -2.31
C PRO A 355 -22.98 5.75 -3.34
N ALA A 356 -23.42 4.63 -3.91
CA ALA A 356 -22.66 3.95 -4.96
C ALA A 356 -22.46 4.79 -6.23
N LEU A 357 -23.45 5.64 -6.58
CA LEU A 357 -23.33 6.55 -7.72
C LEU A 357 -22.42 7.72 -7.38
N LYS A 358 -22.49 8.27 -6.16
CA LYS A 358 -21.54 9.29 -5.70
C LYS A 358 -20.11 8.76 -5.73
N PHE A 359 -19.88 7.53 -5.25
CA PHE A 359 -18.60 6.83 -5.39
C PHE A 359 -18.11 6.76 -6.84
N ALA A 360 -18.97 6.30 -7.76
CA ALA A 360 -18.59 6.18 -9.16
C ALA A 360 -18.20 7.53 -9.77
N LEU A 361 -18.96 8.59 -9.48
CA LEU A 361 -18.68 9.95 -9.93
C LEU A 361 -17.36 10.49 -9.36
N VAL A 362 -17.17 10.38 -8.04
CA VAL A 362 -15.95 10.87 -7.37
C VAL A 362 -14.72 10.08 -7.82
N ALA A 363 -14.80 8.77 -7.96
CA ALA A 363 -13.68 7.97 -8.44
C ALA A 363 -13.33 8.31 -9.91
N ALA A 364 -14.35 8.41 -10.78
CA ALA A 364 -14.17 8.74 -12.19
C ALA A 364 -13.60 10.15 -12.41
N ALA A 365 -13.96 11.12 -11.56
CA ALA A 365 -13.41 12.48 -11.61
C ALA A 365 -12.04 12.59 -10.93
N SER A 366 -11.89 12.03 -9.72
CA SER A 366 -10.67 12.22 -8.91
C SER A 366 -9.46 11.54 -9.51
N ILE A 367 -9.59 10.36 -10.14
CA ILE A 367 -8.45 9.68 -10.77
C ILE A 367 -7.77 10.57 -11.83
N PRO A 368 -8.45 11.02 -12.91
CA PRO A 368 -7.81 11.86 -13.91
C PRO A 368 -7.35 13.20 -13.33
N LEU A 369 -8.11 13.82 -12.41
CA LEU A 369 -7.71 15.07 -11.76
C LEU A 369 -6.42 14.93 -10.96
N CYS A 370 -6.27 13.87 -10.17
CA CYS A 370 -5.03 13.58 -9.42
C CYS A 370 -3.83 13.43 -10.34
N PHE A 371 -3.96 12.67 -11.43
CA PHE A 371 -2.86 12.50 -12.38
C PHE A 371 -2.54 13.78 -13.15
N ALA A 372 -3.55 14.55 -13.56
CA ALA A 372 -3.37 15.83 -14.24
C ALA A 372 -2.69 16.86 -13.33
N ALA A 373 -3.18 17.03 -12.11
CA ALA A 373 -2.61 17.94 -11.12
C ALA A 373 -1.18 17.53 -10.74
N ALA A 374 -0.91 16.25 -10.50
CA ALA A 374 0.43 15.76 -10.23
C ALA A 374 1.39 15.98 -11.40
N TRP A 375 0.92 15.79 -12.63
CA TRP A 375 1.69 16.07 -13.83
C TRP A 375 2.04 17.56 -13.97
N LEU A 376 1.11 18.46 -13.64
CA LEU A 376 1.36 19.90 -13.60
C LEU A 376 2.35 20.27 -12.49
N LEU A 377 2.19 19.72 -11.28
CA LEU A 377 3.09 19.96 -10.15
C LEU A 377 4.54 19.55 -10.47
N ARG A 378 4.72 18.45 -11.20
CA ARG A 378 6.03 17.99 -11.66
C ARG A 378 6.74 18.94 -12.63
N ARG A 379 6.06 19.96 -13.17
CA ARG A 379 6.69 21.01 -13.99
C ARG A 379 7.28 22.15 -13.17
N VAL A 380 6.96 22.22 -11.88
CA VAL A 380 7.56 23.19 -10.96
C VAL A 380 9.04 22.84 -10.78
N PRO A 381 9.98 23.80 -10.90
CA PRO A 381 11.40 23.51 -10.77
C PRO A 381 11.74 22.77 -9.46
N GLY A 382 12.37 21.60 -9.59
CA GLY A 382 12.79 20.76 -8.47
C GLY A 382 11.74 19.78 -7.95
N ALA A 383 10.46 19.95 -8.29
CA ALA A 383 9.39 19.03 -7.88
C ALA A 383 9.51 17.66 -8.58
N ASP A 384 10.02 17.62 -9.81
CA ASP A 384 10.29 16.40 -10.59
C ASP A 384 11.27 15.42 -9.91
N ARG A 385 12.14 15.94 -9.04
CA ARG A 385 13.12 15.13 -8.28
C ARG A 385 12.49 14.40 -7.10
N ILE A 386 11.37 14.93 -6.60
CA ILE A 386 10.71 14.44 -5.39
C ILE A 386 9.30 13.85 -5.65
N LEU A 387 8.65 14.14 -6.79
CA LEU A 387 7.27 13.70 -7.14
C LEU A 387 7.16 12.68 -8.28
#